data_AF-A0A939S045-F1
#
_entry.id   AF-A0A939S045-F1
#
_cell.length_a   1.000
_cell.length_b   1.000
_cell.length_c   1.000
_cell.angle_alpha   90.00
_cell.angle_beta   90.00
_cell.angle_gamma   90.00
#
_symmetry.space_group_name_H-M   'P 1'
#
loop_
_entity.id
_entity.type
_entity.pdbx_description
1 polymer ?
#
loop_
_entity_poly.entity_id
_entity_poly.type
_entity_poly.pdbx_seq_one_letter_code
_entity_poly.pdbx_strand_id
1 'polypeptide(L)'
;MTALLERELIVQEECASLRQYELQELLSAAERAALLSVSVEDLLRLLAVVQAQVHACRKAVVREARATGHSNREVAAMLRLHVNDFVSRFPEQS
;
A
#
# COMPACT_ATOMS: atom_id res chain seq x y z
N MET A 1 -24.40 8.59 -16.84
CA MET A 1 -24.08 8.71 -15.40
C MET A 1 -23.76 7.35 -14.77
N THR A 2 -24.41 6.26 -15.20
CA THR A 2 -24.18 4.88 -14.72
C THR A 2 -22.77 4.33 -15.00
N ALA A 3 -22.22 4.52 -16.21
CA ALA A 3 -20.91 3.97 -16.58
C ALA A 3 -19.71 4.56 -15.80
N LEU A 4 -19.82 5.80 -15.30
CA LEU A 4 -18.79 6.42 -14.45
C LEU A 4 -18.82 5.83 -13.03
N LEU A 5 -20.03 5.70 -12.47
CA LEU A 5 -20.26 5.07 -11.16
C LEU A 5 -19.86 3.60 -11.15
N GLU A 6 -20.17 2.85 -12.21
CA GLU A 6 -19.74 1.45 -12.36
C GLU A 6 -18.21 1.32 -12.38
N ARG A 7 -17.53 2.23 -13.09
CA ARG A 7 -16.06 2.24 -13.15
C ARG A 7 -15.42 2.63 -11.82
N GLU A 8 -15.98 3.60 -11.10
CA GLU A 8 -15.53 3.98 -9.76
C GLU A 8 -15.69 2.81 -8.77
N LEU A 9 -16.81 2.09 -8.82
CA LEU A 9 -17.06 0.90 -8.01
C LEU A 9 -16.06 -0.23 -8.28
N ILE A 10 -15.79 -0.53 -9.57
CA ILE A 10 -14.81 -1.55 -9.96
C ILE A 10 -13.42 -1.19 -9.42
N VAL A 11 -12.99 0.06 -9.60
CA VAL A 11 -11.66 0.49 -9.14
C VAL A 11 -11.56 0.46 -7.61
N GLN A 12 -12.64 0.80 -6.90
CA GLN A 12 -12.68 0.68 -5.45
C GLN A 12 -12.59 -0.78 -5.00
N GLU A 13 -13.31 -1.70 -5.64
CA GLU A 13 -13.28 -3.12 -5.31
C GLU A 13 -11.91 -3.75 -5.60
N GLU A 14 -11.28 -3.41 -6.72
CA GLU A 14 -9.91 -3.82 -7.05
C GLU A 14 -8.90 -3.30 -6.02
N CYS A 15 -9.00 -2.02 -5.65
CA CYS A 15 -8.12 -1.42 -4.65
C CYS A 15 -8.34 -2.01 -3.26
N ALA A 16 -9.59 -2.28 -2.86
CA ALA A 16 -9.92 -2.91 -1.59
C ALA A 16 -9.38 -4.34 -1.53
N SER A 17 -9.52 -5.11 -2.61
CA SER A 17 -9.00 -6.47 -2.73
C SER A 17 -7.48 -6.50 -2.62
N LEU A 18 -6.79 -5.59 -3.33
CA LEU A 18 -5.34 -5.40 -3.21
C LEU A 18 -4.94 -5.04 -1.79
N ARG A 19 -5.62 -4.08 -1.13
CA ARG A 19 -5.33 -3.73 0.26
C ARG A 19 -5.49 -4.90 1.22
N GLN A 20 -6.56 -5.67 1.07
CA GLN A 20 -6.83 -6.83 1.92
C GLN A 20 -5.77 -7.92 1.75
N TYR A 21 -5.42 -8.25 0.50
CA TYR A 21 -4.34 -9.19 0.20
C TYR A 21 -3.03 -8.74 0.85
N GLU A 22 -2.69 -7.47 0.68
CA GLU A 22 -1.41 -6.97 1.18
C GLU A 22 -1.32 -6.96 2.71
N LEU A 23 -2.43 -6.66 3.39
CA LEU A 23 -2.54 -6.76 4.85
C LEU A 23 -2.42 -8.20 5.36
N GLN A 24 -2.95 -9.17 4.61
CA GLN A 24 -2.89 -10.58 5.00
C GLN A 24 -1.46 -11.12 4.93
N GLU A 25 -0.69 -10.74 3.93
CA GLU A 25 0.74 -11.05 3.85
C GLU A 25 1.55 -10.41 4.99
N LEU A 26 1.20 -9.19 5.41
CA LEU A 26 1.79 -8.54 6.58
C LEU A 26 1.51 -9.32 7.88
N LEU A 27 0.26 -9.77 8.06
CA LEU A 27 -0.10 -10.62 9.21
C LEU A 27 0.68 -11.94 9.18
N SER A 28 0.77 -12.58 8.02
CA SER A 28 1.55 -13.81 7.86
C SER A 28 3.05 -13.60 8.12
N ALA A 29 3.61 -12.45 7.73
CA ALA A 29 4.98 -12.09 8.05
C ALA A 29 5.17 -11.90 9.57
N ALA A 30 4.23 -11.23 10.25
CA ALA A 30 4.27 -11.04 11.69
C ALA A 30 4.17 -12.38 12.46
N GLU A 31 3.31 -13.29 12.01
CA GLU A 31 3.21 -14.65 12.57
C GLU A 31 4.50 -15.44 12.39
N ARG A 32 5.12 -15.37 11.21
CA ARG A 32 6.44 -15.97 10.96
C ARG A 32 7.51 -15.38 11.88
N ALA A 33 7.48 -14.06 12.15
CA ALA A 33 8.37 -13.39 13.10
C ALA A 33 8.32 -14.04 14.49
N ALA A 34 7.10 -14.30 14.97
CA ALA A 34 6.86 -14.82 16.31
C ALA A 34 7.40 -16.25 16.50
N LEU A 35 7.64 -16.98 15.41
CA LEU A 35 8.09 -18.37 15.40
C LEU A 35 9.59 -18.52 15.09
N LEU A 36 10.29 -17.44 14.72
CA LEU A 36 11.71 -17.49 14.39
C LEU A 36 12.57 -17.69 15.64
N SER A 37 13.42 -18.72 15.64
CA SER A 37 14.55 -18.80 16.57
C SER A 37 15.58 -17.76 16.16
N VAL A 38 15.91 -16.87 17.11
CA VAL A 38 16.65 -15.60 17.02
C VAL A 38 17.95 -15.65 16.20
N SER A 39 17.85 -15.71 14.87
CA SER A 39 18.96 -15.44 13.96
C SER A 39 18.77 -14.02 13.39
N VAL A 40 19.83 -13.21 13.45
CA VAL A 40 19.81 -11.83 12.91
C VAL A 40 19.52 -11.85 11.41
N GLU A 41 19.99 -12.88 10.70
CA GLU A 41 19.76 -13.04 9.27
C GLU A 41 18.28 -13.25 8.94
N ASP A 42 17.58 -14.09 9.71
CA ASP A 42 16.14 -14.33 9.49
C ASP A 42 15.30 -13.11 9.85
N LEU A 43 15.70 -12.35 10.88
CA LEU A 43 15.08 -11.07 11.22
C LEU A 43 15.28 -10.03 10.10
N LEU A 44 16.46 -9.97 9.48
CA LEU A 44 16.73 -9.06 8.36
C LEU A 44 15.94 -9.45 7.11
N ARG A 45 15.84 -10.73 6.78
CA ARG A 45 15.00 -11.22 5.67
C ARG A 45 13.54 -10.86 5.89
N LEU A 46 13.04 -11.08 7.11
CA LEU A 46 11.67 -10.75 7.44
C LEU A 46 11.40 -9.25 7.38
N LEU A 47 12.33 -8.42 7.87
CA LEU A 47 12.23 -6.97 7.77
C LEU A 47 12.10 -6.52 6.32
N ALA A 48 12.88 -7.10 5.40
CA ALA A 48 12.80 -6.79 3.98
C ALA A 48 11.42 -7.13 3.38
N VAL A 49 10.86 -8.29 3.73
CA VAL A 49 9.51 -8.71 3.30
C VAL A 49 8.45 -7.75 3.83
N VAL A 50 8.47 -7.44 5.13
CA VAL A 50 7.53 -6.52 5.75
C VAL A 50 7.62 -5.12 5.11
N GLN A 51 8.82 -4.63 4.85
CA GLN A 51 9.02 -3.33 4.20
C GLN A 51 8.46 -3.31 2.77
N ALA A 52 8.67 -4.37 1.99
CA ALA A 52 8.11 -4.50 0.65
C ALA A 52 6.58 -4.48 0.69
N GLN A 53 5.99 -5.23 1.63
CA GLN A 53 4.54 -5.32 1.77
C GLN A 53 3.89 -4.02 2.26
N VAL A 54 4.50 -3.34 3.24
CA VAL A 54 4.05 -2.00 3.66
C VAL A 54 4.10 -1.02 2.49
N HIS A 55 5.16 -1.08 1.67
CA HIS A 55 5.27 -0.21 0.49
C HIS A 55 4.17 -0.51 -0.54
N ALA A 56 3.89 -1.78 -0.80
CA ALA A 56 2.84 -2.20 -1.73
C ALA A 56 1.42 -1.84 -1.22
N CYS A 57 1.11 -2.04 0.07
CA CYS A 57 -0.09 -1.50 0.73
C CYS A 57 -0.25 0.00 0.49
N ARG A 58 0.81 0.79 0.75
CA ARG A 58 0.78 2.24 0.56
C ARG A 58 0.53 2.60 -0.89
N LYS A 59 1.15 1.90 -1.84
CA LYS A 59 0.92 2.11 -3.27
C LYS A 59 -0.54 1.85 -3.66
N ALA A 60 -1.17 0.81 -3.13
CA ALA A 60 -2.59 0.53 -3.36
C ALA A 60 -3.49 1.65 -2.82
N VAL A 61 -3.26 2.09 -1.57
CA VAL A 61 -3.99 3.22 -0.96
C VAL A 61 -3.83 4.50 -1.79
N VAL A 62 -2.62 4.80 -2.27
CA VAL A 62 -2.37 5.98 -3.09
C VAL A 62 -3.12 5.92 -4.43
N ARG A 63 -3.17 4.75 -5.07
CA ARG A 63 -3.93 4.56 -6.31
C ARG A 63 -5.42 4.78 -6.08
N GLU A 64 -5.97 4.24 -5.00
CA GLU A 64 -7.39 4.43 -4.62
C GLU A 64 -7.72 5.89 -4.33
N ALA A 65 -6.86 6.58 -3.56
CA ALA A 65 -7.06 7.98 -3.23
C ALA A 65 -7.05 8.86 -4.50
N ARG A 66 -6.14 8.60 -5.43
CA ARG A 66 -6.12 9.28 -6.73
C ARG A 66 -7.36 8.97 -7.58
N ALA A 67 -7.77 7.69 -7.63
CA ALA A 67 -8.95 7.28 -8.39
C ALA A 67 -10.25 7.93 -7.86
N THR A 68 -10.30 8.23 -6.57
CA THR A 68 -11.42 8.93 -5.90
C THR A 68 -11.27 10.46 -5.93
N GLY A 69 -10.29 10.99 -6.67
CA GLY A 69 -10.14 12.43 -6.92
C GLY A 69 -9.27 13.20 -5.93
N HIS A 70 -8.60 12.53 -4.99
CA HIS A 70 -7.67 13.20 -4.08
C HIS A 70 -6.41 13.66 -4.81
N SER A 71 -5.98 14.88 -4.52
CA SER A 71 -4.72 15.44 -5.01
C SER A 71 -3.50 14.80 -4.33
N ASN A 72 -2.36 14.80 -5.03
CA ASN A 72 -1.09 14.32 -4.48
C ASN A 72 -0.72 15.02 -3.16
N ARG A 73 -1.13 16.28 -2.97
CA ARG A 73 -0.88 17.04 -1.73
C ARG A 73 -1.70 16.52 -0.55
N GLU A 74 -2.97 16.19 -0.77
CA GLU A 74 -3.86 15.63 0.25
C GLU A 74 -3.38 14.24 0.68
N VAL A 75 -3.04 13.39 -0.30
CA VAL A 75 -2.55 12.04 -0.02
C VAL A 75 -1.19 12.08 0.69
N ALA A 76 -0.28 12.97 0.28
CA ALA A 76 0.99 13.17 0.97
C ALA A 76 0.80 13.59 2.43
N ALA A 77 -0.15 14.50 2.70
CA ALA A 77 -0.49 14.93 4.06
C ALA A 77 -1.05 13.77 4.92
N MET A 78 -1.95 12.94 4.36
CA MET A 78 -2.47 11.76 5.05
C MET A 78 -1.37 10.76 5.43
N LEU A 79 -0.39 10.58 4.53
CA LEU A 79 0.77 9.71 4.75
C LEU A 79 1.87 10.36 5.61
N ARG A 80 1.68 11.62 6.02
CA ARG A 80 2.67 12.43 6.77
C ARG A 80 4.01 12.50 6.05
N LEU A 81 3.98 12.66 4.73
CA LEU A 81 5.14 12.82 3.87
C LEU A 81 5.19 14.24 3.30
N HIS A 82 6.39 14.73 3.03
CA HIS A 82 6.53 15.90 2.19
C HIS A 82 6.07 15.58 0.76
N VAL A 83 5.42 16.53 0.09
CA VAL A 83 4.84 16.29 -1.25
C VAL A 83 5.89 15.87 -2.29
N ASN A 84 7.10 16.42 -2.21
CA ASN A 84 8.19 16.04 -3.12
C ASN A 84 8.65 14.58 -2.90
N ASP A 85 8.74 14.14 -1.64
CA ASP A 85 9.08 12.75 -1.32
C ASP A 85 7.97 11.79 -1.76
N PHE A 86 6.71 12.23 -1.61
CA PHE A 86 5.55 11.49 -2.06
C PHE A 86 5.58 11.28 -3.59
N VAL A 87 5.77 12.34 -4.38
CA VAL A 87 5.80 12.25 -5.85
C VAL A 87 6.96 11.37 -6.32
N SER A 88 8.11 11.44 -5.66
CA SER A 88 9.26 10.57 -5.95
C SER A 88 8.98 9.09 -5.63
N ARG A 89 8.32 8.80 -4.50
CA ARG A 89 8.03 7.43 -4.05
C ARG A 89 6.80 6.81 -4.72
N PHE A 90 5.86 7.63 -5.18
CA PHE A 90 4.61 7.21 -5.79
C PHE A 90 4.35 8.02 -7.08
N PRO A 91 5.17 7.83 -8.13
CA PRO A 91 4.95 8.53 -9.39
C PRO A 91 3.59 8.17 -10.00
N GLU A 92 3.02 9.10 -10.77
CA GLU A 92 1.86 8.80 -11.60
C GLU A 92 2.30 7.81 -12.68
N GLN A 93 1.70 6.63 -12.72
CA GLN A 93 2.02 5.63 -13.74
C GLN A 93 1.60 6.20 -15.09
N SER A 94 2.57 6.39 -16.00
CA SER A 94 2.32 6.67 -17.42
C SER A 94 1.73 5.45 -18.11
#